data_AF-A0A1F3TSL3-F1
#
_entry.id   AF-A0A1F3TSL3-F1
#
_cell.length_a   1.000
_cell.length_b   1.000
_cell.length_c   1.000
_cell.angle_alpha   90.00
_cell.angle_beta   90.00
_cell.angle_gamma   90.00
#
_symmetry.space_group_name_H-M   'P 1'
#
loop_
_entity.id
_entity.type
_entity.pdbx_description
1 polymer ?
#
loop_
_entity_poly.entity_id
_entity_poly.type
_entity_poly.pdbx_seq_one_letter_code
_entity_poly.pdbx_strand_id
1 'polypeptide(L)'
;MKNLLSVLVFVFGVSAQASETVEGVKKDYETFKQEMSVRLDKVEQELVTLKAKAKEKGSVAQEEAIVELEKTQAKLKSELNEAKESGSAGWKKFKTKFAASVDNLNSKIQKKLKD
;
A
#
# COMPACT_ATOMS: atom_id res chain seq x y z
N MET A 1 -22.87 65.39 3.10
CA MET A 1 -24.05 64.63 3.59
C MET A 1 -24.19 63.39 2.72
N LYS A 2 -24.27 62.21 3.36
CA LYS A 2 -25.01 61.00 2.92
C LYS A 2 -24.60 60.39 1.56
N ASN A 3 -24.16 59.15 1.38
CA ASN A 3 -24.20 57.95 2.21
C ASN A 3 -23.04 57.02 1.78
N LEU A 4 -22.27 56.58 2.76
CA LEU A 4 -21.34 55.46 2.66
C LEU A 4 -22.05 54.19 3.19
N LEU A 5 -21.54 53.02 2.82
CA LEU A 5 -21.90 51.65 3.25
C LEU A 5 -23.02 50.95 2.47
N SER A 6 -22.63 50.34 1.34
CA SER A 6 -23.08 48.98 1.04
C SER A 6 -22.08 48.01 1.66
N VAL A 7 -22.44 47.41 2.79
CA VAL A 7 -21.72 46.26 3.34
C VAL A 7 -22.26 45.02 2.63
N LEU A 8 -21.52 44.52 1.66
CA LEU A 8 -21.76 43.20 1.10
C LEU A 8 -20.79 42.23 1.80
N VAL A 9 -21.28 41.57 2.85
CA VAL A 9 -20.57 40.46 3.48
C VAL A 9 -20.62 39.28 2.53
N PHE A 10 -19.59 39.14 1.70
CA PHE A 10 -19.34 37.87 1.02
C PHE A 10 -18.79 36.90 2.06
N VAL A 11 -19.69 36.14 2.69
CA VAL A 11 -19.31 34.87 3.34
C VAL A 11 -18.99 33.90 2.21
N PHE A 12 -17.79 34.01 1.64
CA PHE A 12 -17.16 32.86 0.99
C PHE A 12 -16.73 31.92 2.11
N GLY A 13 -17.71 31.18 2.62
CA GLY A 13 -17.45 29.86 3.16
C GLY A 13 -16.94 29.02 2.01
N VAL A 14 -15.63 29.12 1.74
CA VAL A 14 -14.90 28.13 0.96
C VAL A 14 -14.92 26.89 1.83
N SER A 15 -16.03 26.15 1.75
CA SER A 15 -16.05 24.79 2.23
C SER A 15 -15.00 24.09 1.39
N ALA A 16 -13.87 23.81 2.03
CA ALA A 16 -12.89 22.84 1.58
C ALA A 16 -13.59 21.47 1.62
N GLN A 17 -14.58 21.28 0.74
CA GLN A 17 -14.83 19.96 0.23
C GLN A 17 -13.58 19.68 -0.57
N ALA A 18 -12.65 18.97 0.06
CA ALA A 18 -11.68 18.11 -0.61
C ALA A 18 -12.49 17.13 -1.47
N SER A 19 -13.13 17.66 -2.51
CA SER A 19 -13.57 16.91 -3.65
C SER A 19 -12.27 16.29 -4.11
N GLU A 20 -12.16 14.98 -3.93
CA GLU A 20 -11.08 14.17 -4.44
C GLU A 20 -11.04 14.46 -5.93
N THR A 21 -10.27 15.48 -6.33
CA THR A 21 -10.11 15.82 -7.73
C THR A 21 -9.55 14.56 -8.38
N VAL A 22 -9.98 14.26 -9.61
CA VAL A 22 -9.48 13.08 -10.35
C VAL A 22 -7.94 13.05 -10.34
N GLU A 23 -7.30 14.23 -10.31
CA GLU A 23 -5.86 14.40 -10.15
C GLU A 23 -5.33 13.98 -8.77
N GLY A 24 -6.05 14.29 -7.68
CA GLY A 24 -5.71 13.86 -6.32
C GLY A 24 -5.81 12.35 -6.14
N VAL A 25 -6.83 11.70 -6.71
CA VAL A 25 -6.97 10.23 -6.69
C VAL A 25 -5.86 9.56 -7.49
N LYS A 26 -5.55 10.08 -8.68
CA LYS A 26 -4.44 9.58 -9.51
C LYS A 26 -3.09 9.69 -8.79
N LYS A 27 -2.80 10.82 -8.15
CA LYS A 27 -1.56 10.99 -7.39
C LYS A 27 -1.48 10.01 -6.21
N ASP A 28 -2.56 9.87 -5.45
CA ASP A 28 -2.65 8.91 -4.33
C ASP A 28 -2.47 7.46 -4.82
N TYR A 29 -2.98 7.12 -6.00
CA TYR A 29 -2.76 5.82 -6.64
C TYR A 29 -1.30 5.57 -6.97
N GLU A 30 -0.63 6.51 -7.65
CA GLU A 30 0.79 6.38 -8.00
C GLU A 30 1.68 6.29 -6.76
N THR A 31 1.43 7.15 -5.75
CA THR A 31 2.15 7.11 -4.47
C THR A 31 1.96 5.76 -3.78
N PHE A 32 0.73 5.26 -3.70
CA PHE A 32 0.47 3.96 -3.10
C PHE A 32 1.19 2.81 -3.82
N LYS A 33 1.17 2.79 -5.16
CA LYS A 33 1.87 1.75 -5.93
C LYS A 33 3.37 1.79 -5.73
N GLN A 34 3.95 2.98 -5.73
CA GLN A 34 5.38 3.14 -5.49
C GLN A 34 5.75 2.65 -4.08
N GLU A 35 5.03 3.09 -3.05
CA GLU A 35 5.28 2.67 -1.67
C GLU A 35 5.14 1.15 -1.50
N MET A 36 4.07 0.56 -2.03
CA MET A 36 3.85 -0.88 -1.91
C MET A 36 4.86 -1.70 -2.73
N SER A 37 5.30 -1.21 -3.90
CA SER A 37 6.36 -1.86 -4.68
C SER A 37 7.65 -1.93 -3.87
N VAL A 38 8.09 -0.81 -3.28
CA VAL A 38 9.29 -0.76 -2.44
C VAL A 38 9.19 -1.74 -1.28
N ARG A 39 8.02 -1.85 -0.65
CA ARG A 39 7.80 -2.81 0.46
C ARG A 39 7.86 -4.26 -0.01
N LEU A 40 7.29 -4.58 -1.17
CA LEU A 40 7.32 -5.93 -1.74
C LEU A 40 8.72 -6.32 -2.21
N ASP A 41 9.52 -5.37 -2.69
CA ASP A 41 10.91 -5.58 -3.06
C ASP A 41 11.79 -5.84 -1.82
N LYS A 42 11.54 -5.11 -0.72
CA LYS A 42 12.19 -5.40 0.57
C LYS A 42 11.84 -6.80 1.05
N VAL A 43 10.56 -7.17 1.01
CA VAL A 43 10.08 -8.51 1.37
C VAL A 43 10.75 -9.59 0.51
N GLU A 44 10.98 -9.32 -0.78
CA GLU A 44 11.70 -10.23 -1.67
C GLU A 44 13.16 -10.46 -1.24
N GLN A 45 13.88 -9.39 -0.90
CA GLN A 45 15.25 -9.50 -0.39
C GLN A 45 15.33 -10.29 0.93
N GLU A 46 14.34 -10.10 1.80
CA GLU A 46 14.23 -10.85 3.06
C GLU A 46 13.94 -12.35 2.80
N LEU A 47 13.09 -12.67 1.82
CA LEU A 47 12.84 -14.06 1.40
C LEU A 47 14.09 -14.73 0.83
N VAL A 48 14.87 -14.01 0.01
CA VAL A 48 16.16 -14.52 -0.50
C VAL A 48 17.10 -14.86 0.66
N THR A 49 17.18 -13.97 1.65
CA THR A 49 18.00 -14.19 2.86
C THR A 49 17.50 -15.41 3.65
N LEU A 50 16.18 -15.54 3.81
CA LEU A 50 15.57 -16.66 4.53
C LEU A 50 15.83 -18.00 3.81
N LYS A 51 15.77 -18.00 2.48
CA LYS A 51 16.09 -19.17 1.63
C LYS A 51 17.54 -19.59 1.73
N ALA A 52 18.47 -18.65 1.74
CA ALA A 52 19.88 -18.94 1.98
C ALA A 52 20.08 -19.63 3.34
N LYS A 53 19.50 -19.06 4.42
CA LYS A 53 19.56 -19.65 5.77
C LYS A 53 18.94 -21.05 5.86
N ALA A 54 17.79 -21.27 5.21
CA ALA A 54 17.12 -22.57 5.22
C ALA A 54 17.96 -23.64 4.53
N LYS A 55 18.61 -23.30 3.41
CA LYS A 55 19.55 -24.17 2.69
C LYS A 55 20.78 -24.49 3.53
N GLU A 56 21.37 -23.50 4.20
CA GLU A 56 22.51 -23.70 5.10
C GLU A 56 22.16 -24.65 6.26
N LYS A 57 20.95 -24.52 6.81
CA LYS A 57 20.43 -25.41 7.87
C LYS A 57 19.94 -26.77 7.34
N GLY A 58 19.80 -26.95 6.02
CA GLY A 58 19.28 -28.17 5.39
C GLY A 58 17.82 -28.50 5.72
N SER A 59 17.00 -27.49 6.05
CA SER A 59 15.64 -27.71 6.54
C SER A 59 14.60 -27.68 5.41
N VAL A 60 14.23 -28.85 4.90
CA VAL A 60 13.21 -29.01 3.83
C VAL A 60 11.86 -28.38 4.22
N ALA A 61 11.44 -28.56 5.48
CA ALA A 61 10.20 -27.96 5.98
C ALA A 61 10.23 -26.41 5.99
N GLN A 62 11.40 -25.81 6.20
CA GLN A 62 11.56 -24.36 6.07
C GLN A 62 11.53 -23.93 4.60
N GLU A 63 12.15 -24.70 3.70
CA GLU A 63 12.12 -24.42 2.25
C GLU A 63 10.69 -24.45 1.69
N GLU A 64 9.88 -25.45 2.03
CA GLU A 64 8.46 -25.50 1.63
C GLU A 64 7.68 -24.30 2.16
N ALA A 65 7.90 -23.93 3.43
CA ALA A 65 7.25 -22.77 4.01
C ALA A 65 7.70 -21.44 3.35
N ILE A 66 8.93 -21.36 2.86
CA ILE A 66 9.43 -20.20 2.10
C ILE A 66 8.77 -20.13 0.73
N VAL A 67 8.57 -21.26 0.05
CA VAL A 67 7.88 -21.31 -1.25
C VAL A 67 6.47 -20.73 -1.15
N GLU A 68 5.73 -21.00 -0.07
CA GLU A 68 4.39 -20.42 0.13
C GLU A 68 4.43 -18.90 0.36
N LEU A 69 5.50 -18.39 0.99
CA LEU A 69 5.69 -16.95 1.16
C LEU A 69 6.10 -16.28 -0.16
N GLU A 70 6.93 -16.93 -0.98
CA GLU A 70 7.27 -16.49 -2.35
C GLU A 70 6.01 -16.42 -3.23
N LYS A 71 5.15 -17.44 -3.19
CA LYS A 71 3.86 -17.44 -3.91
C LYS A 71 2.96 -16.28 -3.46
N THR A 72 2.90 -16.03 -2.15
CA THR A 72 2.11 -14.91 -1.60
C THR A 72 2.66 -13.57 -2.06
N GLN A 73 3.98 -13.39 -2.05
CA GLN A 73 4.65 -12.18 -2.53
C GLN A 73 4.35 -11.93 -4.01
N ALA A 74 4.49 -12.97 -4.85
CA ALA A 74 4.24 -12.87 -6.28
C ALA A 74 2.77 -12.53 -6.57
N LYS A 75 1.83 -13.14 -5.84
CA LYS A 75 0.41 -12.81 -5.93
C LYS A 75 0.15 -11.35 -5.58
N LEU A 76 0.74 -10.82 -4.50
CA LEU A 76 0.58 -9.42 -4.12
C LEU A 76 1.20 -8.47 -5.15
N LYS A 77 2.34 -8.82 -5.77
CA LYS A 77 2.89 -8.06 -6.90
C LYS A 77 1.92 -8.02 -8.09
N SER A 78 1.30 -9.16 -8.44
CA SER A 78 0.27 -9.21 -9.49
C SER A 78 -0.93 -8.32 -9.15
N GLU A 79 -1.47 -8.46 -7.94
CA GLU A 79 -2.61 -7.67 -7.46
C GLU A 79 -2.31 -6.16 -7.46
N LEU A 80 -1.08 -5.74 -7.12
CA LEU A 80 -0.67 -4.33 -7.18
C LEU A 80 -0.61 -3.80 -8.62
N ASN A 81 -0.12 -4.63 -9.54
CA ASN A 81 -0.02 -4.29 -10.96
C ASN A 81 -1.40 -4.21 -11.62
N GLU A 82 -2.30 -5.12 -11.25
CA GLU A 82 -3.68 -5.20 -11.73
C GLU A 82 -4.63 -4.22 -11.04
N ALA A 83 -4.19 -3.60 -9.93
CA ALA A 83 -4.99 -2.63 -9.21
C ALA A 83 -5.44 -1.52 -10.15
N LYS A 84 -6.76 -1.35 -10.31
CA LYS A 84 -7.34 -0.25 -11.10
C LYS A 84 -7.87 0.81 -10.16
N GLU A 85 -7.91 2.05 -10.66
CA GLU A 85 -8.64 3.15 -10.02
C GLU A 85 -10.15 2.85 -10.08
N SER A 86 -10.64 2.02 -9.16
CA SER A 86 -12.07 1.93 -8.86
C SER A 86 -12.40 3.07 -7.90
N GLY A 87 -13.37 3.92 -8.22
CA GLY A 87 -13.63 5.18 -7.49
C GLY A 87 -13.48 5.12 -5.96
N SER A 88 -13.10 6.25 -5.36
CA SER A 88 -12.86 6.54 -3.93
C SER A 88 -13.10 5.42 -2.90
N ALA A 89 -14.35 4.95 -2.73
CA ALA A 89 -14.71 3.93 -1.74
C ALA A 89 -14.07 2.55 -2.01
N GLY A 90 -14.00 2.13 -3.28
CA GLY A 90 -13.37 0.87 -3.69
C GLY A 90 -11.86 0.93 -3.51
N TRP A 91 -11.27 2.05 -3.93
CA TRP A 91 -9.84 2.32 -3.78
C TRP A 91 -9.38 2.32 -2.31
N LYS A 92 -10.10 3.01 -1.42
CA LYS A 92 -9.77 3.02 0.01
C LYS A 92 -9.78 1.62 0.61
N LYS A 93 -10.79 0.81 0.30
CA LYS A 93 -10.90 -0.59 0.78
C LYS A 93 -9.78 -1.46 0.23
N PHE A 94 -9.41 -1.28 -1.04
CA PHE A 94 -8.27 -1.95 -1.65
C PHE A 94 -6.98 -1.61 -0.89
N LYS A 95 -6.65 -0.32 -0.72
CA LYS A 95 -5.44 0.11 -0.01
C LYS A 95 -5.31 -0.53 1.36
N THR A 96 -6.37 -0.49 2.17
CA THR A 96 -6.36 -1.07 3.53
C THR A 96 -6.10 -2.58 3.50
N LYS A 97 -6.81 -3.33 2.65
CA LYS A 97 -6.64 -4.78 2.57
C LYS A 97 -5.28 -5.18 2.02
N PHE A 98 -4.80 -4.46 1.03
CA PHE A 98 -3.52 -4.71 0.40
C PHE A 98 -2.37 -4.45 1.38
N ALA A 99 -2.38 -3.29 2.04
CA ALA A 99 -1.38 -2.95 3.06
C ALA A 99 -1.34 -3.97 4.20
N ALA A 100 -2.50 -4.38 4.71
CA ALA A 100 -2.59 -5.42 5.75
C ALA A 100 -2.04 -6.77 5.29
N SER A 101 -2.20 -7.11 4.01
CA SER A 101 -1.66 -8.36 3.43
C SER A 101 -0.14 -8.32 3.32
N VAL A 102 0.43 -7.18 2.91
CA VAL A 102 1.88 -6.94 2.91
C VAL A 102 2.44 -6.96 4.34
N ASP A 103 1.77 -6.33 5.30
CA ASP A 103 2.16 -6.35 6.72
C ASP A 103 2.19 -7.78 7.29
N ASN A 104 1.15 -8.56 7.01
CA ASN A 104 1.07 -9.96 7.45
C ASN A 104 2.18 -10.81 6.82
N LEU A 105 2.46 -10.63 5.53
CA LEU A 105 3.56 -11.32 4.85
C LEU A 105 4.91 -10.96 5.49
N ASN A 106 5.18 -9.67 5.66
CA ASN A 106 6.40 -9.18 6.30
C ASN A 106 6.55 -9.73 7.73
N SER A 107 5.48 -9.72 8.53
CA SER A 107 5.48 -10.27 9.89
C SER A 107 5.85 -11.76 9.92
N LYS A 108 5.28 -12.56 9.00
CA LYS A 108 5.60 -13.99 8.88
C LYS A 108 7.07 -14.23 8.52
N ILE A 109 7.62 -13.44 7.60
CA ILE A 109 9.03 -13.52 7.19
C ILE A 109 9.94 -13.14 8.34
N GLN A 110 9.65 -12.02 9.01
CA GLN A 110 10.42 -11.54 10.16
C GLN A 110 10.40 -12.52 11.33
N LYS A 111 9.28 -13.22 11.56
CA LYS A 111 9.21 -14.30 12.55
C LYS A 111 10.16 -15.44 12.17
N LYS A 112 10.09 -15.92 10.94
CA LYS A 112 10.96 -17.00 10.45
C LYS A 112 12.44 -16.62 10.39
N LEU A 113 12.78 -15.34 10.21
CA LEU A 113 14.17 -14.87 10.22
C LEU A 113 14.81 -14.89 11.60
N LYS A 114 14.01 -14.88 12.68
CA LYS A 114 14.44 -14.96 14.07
C LYS A 114 14.58 -16.41 14.57
N ASP A 115 13.96 -17.37 13.88
CA ASP A 115 14.01 -18.81 14.16
C ASP A 115 15.28 -19.48 13.54
#